data_AF-A0A6G4ZTN0-F1
#
_entry.id   AF-A0A6G4ZTN0-F1
#
_cell.length_a   1.000
_cell.length_b   1.000
_cell.length_c   1.000
_cell.angle_alpha   90.00
_cell.angle_beta   90.00
_cell.angle_gamma   90.00
#
_symmetry.space_group_name_H-M   'P 1'
#
loop_
_entity.id
_entity.type
_entity.pdbx_description
1 polymer ?
#
loop_
_entity_poly.entity_id
_entity_poly.type
_entity_poly.pdbx_seq_one_letter_code
_entity_poly.pdbx_strand_id
1 'polypeptide(L)'
;MISRNDPCWCGSGKKWKKCHYPQKQHPQKGLAEEYMKKYGIILKNEEQIAKIRTACQLTASILKKTCDMAEAGVTTNQLNAFAHKLHTEANAIPAPLGYGSPPYPKSICTSLNDVICHG
;
A
#
# COMPACT_ATOMS: atom_id res chain seq x y z
N MET A 1 -2.79 -34.45 27.61
CA MET A 1 -2.80 -33.92 26.23
C MET A 1 -3.14 -35.06 25.29
N ILE A 2 -4.07 -34.86 24.34
CA ILE A 2 -4.34 -35.84 23.27
C ILE A 2 -3.11 -35.90 22.35
N SER A 3 -2.57 -37.10 22.12
CA SER A 3 -1.50 -37.35 21.16
C SER A 3 -2.01 -37.32 19.72
N ARG A 4 -1.14 -36.99 18.77
CA ARG A 4 -1.45 -36.95 17.32
C ARG A 4 -2.14 -38.22 16.78
N ASN A 5 -1.83 -39.38 17.37
CA ASN A 5 -2.36 -40.66 16.93
C ASN A 5 -3.58 -41.14 17.73
N ASP A 6 -3.99 -40.43 18.78
CA ASP A 6 -5.13 -40.80 19.62
C ASP A 6 -6.46 -40.62 18.87
N PRO A 7 -7.54 -41.30 19.29
CA PRO A 7 -8.88 -41.04 18.78
C PRO A 7 -9.28 -39.57 18.90
N CYS A 8 -9.94 -39.04 17.86
CA CYS A 8 -10.39 -37.66 17.85
C CYS A 8 -11.54 -37.44 18.85
N TRP A 9 -11.50 -36.30 19.55
CA TRP A 9 -12.49 -35.90 20.55
C TRP A 9 -13.93 -35.77 20.02
N CYS A 10 -14.15 -35.70 18.70
CA CYS A 10 -15.47 -35.56 18.09
C CYS A 10 -16.24 -36.88 17.95
N GLY A 11 -15.70 -38.00 18.43
CA GLY A 11 -16.37 -39.31 18.35
C GLY A 11 -16.35 -39.98 16.98
N SER A 12 -15.66 -39.40 15.99
CA SER A 12 -15.62 -39.94 14.61
C SER A 12 -14.87 -41.26 14.43
N GLY A 13 -14.21 -41.78 15.48
CA GLY A 13 -13.33 -42.95 15.41
C GLY A 13 -12.02 -42.72 14.64
N LYS A 14 -11.82 -41.56 14.01
CA LYS A 14 -10.60 -41.21 13.28
C LYS A 14 -9.48 -40.77 14.24
N LYS A 15 -8.22 -41.01 13.86
CA LYS A 15 -7.05 -40.42 14.56
C LYS A 15 -7.16 -38.91 14.56
N TRP A 16 -6.82 -38.23 15.66
CA TRP A 16 -6.93 -36.77 15.80
C TRP A 16 -6.23 -36.03 14.65
N LYS A 17 -5.01 -36.46 14.26
CA LYS A 17 -4.27 -35.95 13.08
C LYS A 17 -5.01 -35.99 11.74
N LYS A 18 -6.01 -36.87 11.60
CA LYS A 18 -6.80 -37.06 10.37
C LYS A 18 -8.22 -36.50 10.47
N CYS A 19 -8.54 -35.78 11.55
CA CYS A 19 -9.88 -35.27 11.79
C CYS A 19 -9.87 -33.77 12.13
N HIS A 20 -9.50 -33.40 13.36
CA HIS A 20 -9.51 -32.01 13.86
C HIS A 20 -8.14 -31.55 14.36
N TYR A 21 -7.08 -32.06 13.75
CA TYR A 21 -5.74 -31.57 14.04
C TYR A 21 -5.55 -30.23 13.33
N PRO A 22 -5.12 -29.17 14.05
CA PRO A 22 -4.88 -27.87 13.43
C PRO A 22 -3.90 -28.03 12.27
N GLN A 23 -4.39 -27.81 11.05
CA GLN A 23 -3.50 -27.71 9.90
C GLN A 23 -2.75 -26.40 10.07
N LYS A 24 -1.44 -26.46 10.30
CA LYS A 24 -0.62 -25.27 10.15
C LYS A 24 -0.76 -24.86 8.68
N GLN A 25 -1.24 -23.64 8.42
CA GLN A 25 -1.13 -23.07 7.09
C GLN A 25 0.36 -23.02 6.78
N HIS A 26 0.82 -23.90 5.90
CA HIS A 26 2.17 -23.83 5.38
C HIS A 26 2.17 -22.67 4.39
N PRO A 27 3.17 -21.77 4.45
CA PRO A 27 3.30 -20.75 3.42
C PRO A 27 3.33 -21.46 2.07
N GLN A 28 2.34 -21.15 1.22
CA GLN A 28 2.22 -21.71 -0.12
C GLN A 28 3.48 -21.29 -0.89
N LYS A 29 4.44 -22.20 -1.03
CA LYS A 29 5.59 -22.00 -1.93
C LYS A 29 5.02 -21.74 -3.33
N GLY A 30 5.46 -20.65 -3.97
CA GLY A 30 5.00 -20.34 -5.32
C GLY A 30 3.84 -19.34 -5.40
N LEU A 31 3.28 -18.87 -4.28
CA LEU A 31 2.09 -18.01 -4.31
C LEU A 31 2.34 -16.66 -5.02
N ALA A 32 3.51 -16.08 -4.81
CA ALA A 32 3.90 -14.83 -5.47
C ALA A 32 4.01 -15.03 -6.99
N GLU A 33 4.63 -16.13 -7.42
CA GLU A 33 4.73 -16.51 -8.82
C GLU A 33 3.35 -16.82 -9.44
N GLU A 34 2.48 -17.51 -8.70
CA GLU A 34 1.12 -17.80 -9.13
C GLU A 34 0.31 -16.51 -9.36
N TYR A 35 0.34 -15.59 -8.41
CA TYR A 35 -0.39 -14.33 -8.50
C TYR A 35 0.13 -13.42 -9.63
N MET A 36 1.46 -13.39 -9.81
CA MET A 36 2.07 -12.69 -10.93
C MET A 36 1.62 -13.30 -12.26
N LYS A 37 1.73 -14.63 -12.41
CA LYS A 37 1.40 -15.32 -13.65
C LYS A 37 -0.09 -15.23 -14.01
N LYS A 38 -0.97 -15.38 -13.02
CA LYS A 38 -2.42 -15.49 -13.24
C LYS A 38 -3.12 -14.13 -13.29
N TYR A 39 -2.64 -13.16 -12.50
CA TYR A 39 -3.34 -11.89 -12.30
C TYR A 39 -2.46 -10.65 -12.55
N GLY A 40 -1.15 -10.81 -12.79
CA GLY A 40 -0.22 -9.68 -12.85
C GLY A 40 -0.02 -8.98 -11.49
N ILE A 41 -0.37 -9.65 -10.39
CA ILE A 41 -0.33 -9.05 -9.05
C ILE A 41 1.01 -9.37 -8.38
N ILE A 42 1.72 -8.33 -7.96
CA ILE A 42 2.94 -8.46 -7.16
C ILE A 42 2.56 -8.63 -5.69
N LEU A 43 2.80 -9.82 -5.13
CA LEU A 43 2.75 -10.00 -3.68
C LEU A 43 4.03 -9.43 -3.06
N LYS A 44 3.88 -8.38 -2.25
CA LYS A 44 5.00 -7.69 -1.61
C LYS A 44 5.53 -8.51 -0.45
N ASN A 45 6.86 -8.52 -0.30
CA ASN A 45 7.51 -9.08 0.89
C ASN A 45 7.50 -8.09 2.07
N GLU A 46 7.92 -8.54 3.25
CA GLU A 46 7.89 -7.73 4.48
C GLU A 46 8.71 -6.44 4.37
N GLU A 47 9.88 -6.49 3.74
CA GLU A 47 10.74 -5.31 3.54
C GLU A 47 10.09 -4.27 2.62
N GLN A 48 9.51 -4.72 1.50
CA GLN A 48 8.78 -3.86 0.58
C GLN A 48 7.56 -3.25 1.24
N ILE A 49 6.81 -4.02 2.03
CA ILE A 49 5.67 -3.53 2.80
C ILE A 49 6.12 -2.46 3.81
N ALA A 50 7.23 -2.68 4.52
CA ALA A 50 7.79 -1.69 5.45
C ALA A 50 8.16 -0.38 4.73
N LYS A 51 8.83 -0.46 3.57
CA LYS A 51 9.17 0.71 2.74
C LYS A 51 7.93 1.45 2.24
N ILE A 52 6.90 0.72 1.79
CA ILE A 52 5.61 1.30 1.37
C ILE A 52 4.96 2.05 2.54
N ARG A 53 4.93 1.47 3.74
CA ARG A 53 4.37 2.14 4.94
C ARG A 53 5.05 3.48 5.21
N THR A 54 6.39 3.50 5.20
CA THR A 54 7.16 4.74 5.40
C THR A 54 6.82 5.80 4.34
N ALA A 55 6.78 5.41 3.07
CA ALA A 55 6.42 6.33 1.98
C ALA A 55 4.98 6.88 2.14
N CYS A 56 4.00 6.01 2.44
CA CYS A 56 2.61 6.41 2.65
C CYS A 56 2.44 7.36 3.84
N GLN A 57 3.16 7.14 4.94
CA GLN A 57 3.12 8.02 6.12
C GLN A 57 3.66 9.42 5.78
N LEU A 58 4.76 9.49 5.03
CA LEU A 58 5.29 10.76 4.55
C LEU A 58 4.29 11.47 3.64
N THR A 59 3.74 10.78 2.63
CA THR A 59 2.75 11.35 1.71
C THR A 59 1.52 11.86 2.46
N ALA A 60 1.01 11.12 3.45
CA ALA A 60 -0.11 11.55 4.28
C ALA A 60 0.20 12.82 5.08
N SER A 61 1.41 12.93 5.64
CA SER A 61 1.88 14.13 6.36
C SER A 61 1.96 15.35 5.44
N ILE A 62 2.53 15.19 4.24
CA ILE A 62 2.60 16.25 3.23
C ILE A 62 1.20 16.69 2.81
N LEU A 63 0.32 15.75 2.47
CA LEU A 63 -1.06 16.05 2.09
C LEU A 63 -1.77 16.85 3.17
N LYS A 64 -1.67 16.41 4.44
CA LYS A 64 -2.29 17.11 5.56
C LYS A 64 -1.82 18.56 5.63
N LYS A 65 -0.50 18.79 5.64
CA LYS A 65 0.08 20.15 5.71
C LYS A 65 -0.34 21.01 4.52
N THR A 66 -0.36 20.44 3.31
CA THR A 66 -0.79 21.15 2.10
C THR A 66 -2.28 21.51 2.16
N CYS A 67 -3.13 20.61 2.66
CA CYS A 67 -4.55 20.91 2.90
C CYS A 67 -4.75 21.98 3.97
N ASP A 68 -3.96 21.96 5.05
CA ASP A 68 -4.03 22.98 6.11
C ASP A 68 -3.68 24.40 5.58
N MET A 69 -2.91 24.50 4.48
CA MET A 69 -2.59 25.77 3.79
C MET A 69 -3.69 26.22 2.82
N ALA A 70 -4.65 25.35 2.46
CA ALA A 70 -5.64 25.65 1.43
C ALA A 70 -6.75 26.57 1.97
N GLU A 71 -6.50 27.88 1.90
CA GLU A 71 -7.45 28.93 2.27
C GLU A 71 -7.78 29.86 1.09
N ALA A 72 -8.81 30.69 1.26
CA ALA A 72 -9.23 31.65 0.24
C ALA A 72 -8.08 32.62 -0.12
N GLY A 73 -7.80 32.77 -1.41
CA GLY A 73 -6.69 33.59 -1.91
C GLY A 73 -5.40 32.81 -2.16
N VAL A 74 -5.27 31.57 -1.68
CA VAL A 74 -4.13 30.70 -2.02
C VAL A 74 -4.33 30.07 -3.40
N THR A 75 -3.33 30.25 -4.26
CA THR A 75 -3.31 29.65 -5.60
C THR A 75 -2.86 28.18 -5.56
N THR A 76 -3.30 27.39 -6.53
CA THR A 76 -2.84 26.01 -6.71
C THR A 76 -1.33 25.91 -6.93
N ASN A 77 -0.71 26.93 -7.55
CA ASN A 77 0.74 27.01 -7.68
C ASN A 77 1.46 27.20 -6.34
N GLN A 78 0.89 27.97 -5.40
CA GLN A 78 1.42 28.09 -4.04
C GLN A 78 1.31 26.75 -3.29
N LEU A 79 0.18 26.04 -3.41
CA LEU A 79 0.03 24.70 -2.85
C LEU A 79 1.06 23.71 -3.43
N ASN A 80 1.27 23.74 -4.75
CA ASN A 80 2.29 22.93 -5.40
C ASN A 80 3.71 23.29 -4.92
N ALA A 81 4.07 24.57 -4.82
CA ALA A 81 5.38 24.99 -4.35
C ALA A 81 5.63 24.55 -2.90
N PHE A 82 4.61 24.66 -2.04
CA PHE A 82 4.67 24.20 -0.66
C PHE A 82 4.83 22.67 -0.57
N ALA A 83 4.01 21.91 -1.30
CA ALA A 83 4.15 20.45 -1.36
C ALA A 83 5.50 20.02 -1.92
N HIS A 84 6.00 20.66 -2.98
CA HIS A 84 7.32 20.38 -3.55
C HIS A 84 8.44 20.61 -2.51
N LYS A 85 8.39 21.73 -1.77
CA LYS A 85 9.32 22.01 -0.68
C LYS A 85 9.33 20.88 0.36
N LEU A 86 8.15 20.43 0.81
CA LEU A 86 8.06 19.35 1.79
C LEU A 86 8.62 18.01 1.28
N HIS A 87 8.45 17.70 -0.01
CA HIS A 87 9.07 16.52 -0.63
C HIS A 87 10.60 16.65 -0.58
N THR A 88 11.14 17.78 -1.02
CA THR A 88 12.59 18.05 -1.05
C THR A 88 13.20 18.01 0.36
N GLU A 89 12.56 18.64 1.35
CA GLU A 89 13.01 18.60 2.76
C GLU A 89 13.02 17.18 3.33
N ALA A 90 12.11 16.32 2.87
CA ALA A 90 12.06 14.92 3.24
C ALA A 90 12.96 14.00 2.39
N ASN A 91 13.77 14.56 1.48
CA ASN A 91 14.54 13.81 0.48
C ASN A 91 13.67 12.83 -0.34
N ALA A 92 12.42 13.20 -0.62
CA ALA A 92 11.48 12.42 -1.41
C ALA A 92 11.33 12.99 -2.82
N ILE A 93 11.03 12.09 -3.77
CA ILE A 93 10.77 12.47 -5.15
C ILE A 93 9.25 12.64 -5.32
N PRO A 94 8.76 13.81 -5.78
CA PRO A 94 7.35 14.00 -6.08
C PRO A 94 6.96 13.18 -7.32
N ALA A 95 6.24 12.09 -7.13
CA ALA A 95 5.94 11.12 -8.19
C ALA A 95 5.27 11.71 -9.46
N PRO A 96 4.37 12.72 -9.38
CA PRO A 96 3.79 13.32 -10.59
C PRO A 96 4.79 14.10 -11.44
N LEU A 97 5.88 14.63 -10.87
CA LEU A 97 6.78 15.53 -11.58
C LEU A 97 7.55 14.78 -12.67
N GLY A 98 7.30 15.12 -13.93
CA GLY A 98 7.89 14.46 -15.10
C GLY A 98 7.24 13.12 -15.44
N TYR A 99 6.11 12.76 -14.81
CA TYR A 99 5.40 11.52 -15.08
C TYR A 99 4.66 11.56 -16.41
N GLY A 100 4.71 10.45 -17.17
CA GLY A 100 3.93 10.26 -18.39
C GLY A 100 4.53 10.89 -19.66
N SER A 101 3.75 10.84 -20.75
CA SER A 101 4.06 11.46 -22.05
C SER A 101 2.78 12.07 -22.62
N PRO A 102 2.69 13.40 -22.78
CA PRO A 102 3.70 14.40 -22.41
C PRO A 102 3.95 14.44 -20.89
N PRO A 103 5.14 14.89 -20.44
CA PRO A 103 5.50 14.86 -19.02
C PRO A 103 4.66 15.84 -18.19
N TYR A 104 4.13 15.36 -17.06
CA TYR A 104 3.35 16.18 -16.15
C TYR A 104 4.24 17.22 -15.43
N PRO A 105 3.86 18.52 -15.42
CA PRO A 105 4.81 19.59 -15.10
C PRO A 105 4.91 19.98 -13.62
N LYS A 106 4.13 19.35 -12.73
CA LYS A 106 3.98 19.76 -11.32
C LYS A 106 4.19 18.59 -10.37
N SER A 107 4.37 18.90 -9.09
CA SER A 107 4.66 17.91 -8.03
C SER A 107 3.41 17.30 -7.40
N ILE A 108 2.26 17.97 -7.54
CA ILE A 108 0.95 17.50 -7.13
C ILE A 108 -0.07 17.89 -8.19
N CYS A 109 -1.21 17.20 -8.20
CA CYS A 109 -2.39 17.60 -8.95
C CYS A 109 -3.35 18.37 -8.04
N THR A 110 -3.98 19.41 -8.56
CA THR A 110 -4.99 20.20 -7.83
C THR A 110 -6.22 20.39 -8.71
N SER A 111 -7.30 19.69 -8.37
CA SER A 111 -8.50 19.60 -9.20
C SER A 111 -9.63 20.41 -8.57
N LEU A 112 -9.90 21.60 -9.12
CA LEU A 112 -10.94 22.51 -8.63
C LEU A 112 -12.28 22.24 -9.31
N ASN A 113 -13.37 22.33 -8.56
CA ASN A 113 -14.75 22.32 -9.07
C ASN A 113 -15.06 21.13 -10.00
N ASP A 114 -15.18 21.38 -11.29
CA ASP A 114 -15.53 20.42 -12.35
C ASP A 114 -14.33 19.62 -12.87
N VAL A 115 -13.10 19.96 -12.45
CA VAL A 115 -11.91 19.17 -12.79
C VAL A 115 -11.97 17.83 -12.05
N ILE A 116 -12.04 16.73 -12.81
CA ILE A 116 -12.19 15.37 -12.26
C ILE A 116 -10.89 14.91 -11.57
N CYS A 117 -9.76 15.00 -12.27
CA CYS A 117 -8.44 14.59 -11.79
C CYS A 117 -7.35 15.23 -12.65
N HIS A 118 -6.10 15.19 -12.18
CA HIS A 118 -4.93 15.67 -12.93
C HIS A 118 -5.03 17.14 -13.38
N GLY A 119 -5.62 17.99 -12.52
CA GLY A 119 -5.66 19.44 -12.71
C GLY A 119 -4.27 20.08 -12.69
#